data_AF-A0A353ZXW1-F1
#
_entry.id   AF-A0A353ZXW1-F1
#
_cell.length_a   1.000
_cell.length_b   1.000
_cell.length_c   1.000
_cell.angle_alpha   90.00
_cell.angle_beta   90.00
_cell.angle_gamma   90.00
#
_symmetry.space_group_name_H-M   'P 1'
#
loop_
_entity.id
_entity.type
_entity.pdbx_description
1 polymer ?
#
loop_
_entity_poly.entity_id
_entity_poly.type
_entity_poly.pdbx_seq_one_letter_code
_entity_poly.pdbx_strand_id
1 'polypeptide(L)'
;NRRYLNNTVYNLTGPVAGSALVKTLADPSGRTIKGTLGNCSGGTTPWGTILSGEENFNGYFVSPGTSASDKRYGLTSSSTARKWELDDPRFDTRNAGYENETNRFGWIVEV
;
A
#
# COMPACT_ATOMS: atom_id res chain seq x y z
N ASN A 1 -20.87 -12.49 7.94
CA ASN A 1 -20.27 -11.13 7.96
C ASN A 1 -18.77 -11.22 8.12
N ARG A 2 -17.99 -10.50 7.31
CA ARG A 2 -16.52 -10.45 7.37
C ARG A 2 -16.05 -9.01 7.33
N ARG A 3 -14.95 -8.70 8.02
CA ARG A 3 -14.26 -7.40 7.97
C ARG A 3 -12.88 -7.60 7.38
N TYR A 4 -12.51 -6.68 6.51
CA TYR A 4 -11.19 -6.54 5.93
C TYR A 4 -10.57 -5.28 6.55
N LEU A 5 -9.42 -5.43 7.21
CA LEU A 5 -8.79 -4.40 8.04
C LEU A 5 -7.32 -4.22 7.64
N ASN A 6 -6.65 -3.20 8.22
CA ASN A 6 -5.26 -2.85 7.89
C ASN A 6 -4.22 -3.93 8.24
N ASN A 7 -4.61 -4.99 8.96
CA ASN A 7 -3.78 -6.15 9.27
C ASN A 7 -4.20 -7.43 8.50
N THR A 8 -5.25 -7.36 7.68
CA THR A 8 -5.64 -8.49 6.82
C THR A 8 -4.58 -8.70 5.76
N VAL A 9 -4.18 -9.94 5.52
CA VAL A 9 -3.15 -10.27 4.52
C VAL A 9 -3.81 -10.53 3.17
N TYR A 10 -3.32 -9.83 2.15
CA TYR A 10 -3.72 -9.96 0.74
C TYR A 10 -2.59 -10.58 -0.06
N ASN A 11 -2.94 -11.35 -1.09
CA ASN A 11 -1.97 -11.84 -2.07
C ASN A 11 -1.76 -10.79 -3.15
N LEU A 12 -0.51 -10.45 -3.45
CA LEU A 12 -0.15 -9.62 -4.59
C LEU A 12 0.04 -10.52 -5.81
N THR A 13 -0.76 -10.28 -6.85
CA THR A 13 -0.75 -11.04 -8.10
C THR A 13 -0.35 -10.15 -9.28
N GLY A 14 -0.25 -10.73 -10.47
CA GLY A 14 0.11 -10.01 -11.68
C GLY A 14 1.61 -9.74 -11.84
N PRO A 15 2.01 -8.95 -12.85
CA PRO A 15 3.41 -8.84 -13.29
C PRO A 15 4.37 -8.25 -12.25
N VAL A 16 3.89 -7.42 -11.33
CA VAL A 16 4.73 -6.76 -10.31
C VAL A 16 5.03 -7.68 -9.13
N ALA A 17 4.25 -8.75 -8.94
CA ALA A 17 4.37 -9.66 -7.80
C ALA A 17 5.76 -10.30 -7.74
N GLY A 18 6.45 -10.09 -6.61
CA GLY A 18 7.80 -10.59 -6.35
C GLY A 18 8.93 -9.80 -7.01
N SER A 19 8.63 -8.71 -7.71
CA SER A 19 9.64 -7.78 -8.21
C SER A 19 10.37 -7.07 -7.06
N ALA A 20 11.55 -6.52 -7.34
CA ALA A 20 12.32 -5.79 -6.34
C ALA A 20 11.56 -4.58 -5.76
N LEU A 21 10.63 -4.00 -6.53
CA LEU A 21 9.89 -2.78 -6.16
C LEU A 21 8.78 -3.01 -5.12
N VAL A 22 8.43 -4.26 -4.81
CA VAL A 22 7.37 -4.59 -3.85
C VAL A 22 7.88 -5.45 -2.68
N LYS A 23 9.20 -5.59 -2.55
CA LYS A 23 9.83 -6.29 -1.42
C LYS A 23 10.11 -5.30 -0.30
N THR A 24 9.76 -5.71 0.92
CA THR A 24 10.07 -4.97 2.14
C THR A 24 10.60 -5.92 3.21
N LEU A 25 11.07 -5.39 4.34
CA LEU A 25 11.58 -6.16 5.47
C LEU A 25 10.54 -7.19 5.96
N ALA A 26 9.27 -6.80 5.99
CA ALA A 26 8.17 -7.65 6.45
C ALA A 26 7.69 -8.65 5.38
N ASP A 27 8.02 -8.44 4.12
CA ASP A 27 7.74 -9.37 3.01
C ASP A 27 8.89 -9.36 2.00
N PRO A 28 9.97 -10.13 2.27
CA PRO A 28 11.10 -10.25 1.36
C PRO A 28 10.76 -10.94 0.04
N SER A 29 9.63 -11.66 0.00
CA SER A 29 9.16 -12.33 -1.21
C SER A 29 8.43 -11.39 -2.16
N GLY A 30 7.88 -10.29 -1.66
CA GLY A 30 7.13 -9.29 -2.42
C GLY A 30 5.80 -9.81 -2.97
N ARG A 31 5.13 -10.71 -2.23
CA ARG A 31 3.92 -11.42 -2.67
C ARG A 31 2.73 -11.27 -1.74
N THR A 32 2.89 -10.67 -0.57
CA THR A 32 1.80 -10.51 0.40
C THR A 32 1.78 -9.12 0.99
N ILE A 33 0.62 -8.48 1.03
CA ILE A 33 0.45 -7.10 1.52
C ILE A 33 -0.46 -7.10 2.75
N LYS A 34 -0.10 -6.34 3.78
CA LYS A 34 -0.92 -6.18 4.99
C LYS A 34 -1.79 -4.94 4.87
N GLY A 35 -3.09 -5.19 4.75
CA GLY A 35 -4.12 -4.17 4.64
C GLY A 35 -4.38 -3.74 3.20
N THR A 36 -5.42 -2.93 3.10
CA THR A 36 -5.75 -2.12 1.94
C THR A 36 -6.10 -0.72 2.46
N LEU A 37 -5.79 0.33 1.70
CA LEU A 37 -5.83 1.71 2.20
C LEU A 37 -6.65 2.62 1.30
N GLY A 38 -7.34 3.58 1.92
CA GLY A 38 -8.09 4.59 1.18
C GLY A 38 -9.14 3.98 0.25
N ASN A 39 -9.75 2.87 0.67
CA ASN A 39 -10.81 2.21 -0.10
C ASN A 39 -11.95 3.20 -0.35
N CYS A 40 -12.11 3.57 -1.61
CA CYS A 40 -13.10 4.55 -2.03
C CYS A 40 -14.31 3.82 -2.63
N SER A 41 -14.46 3.86 -3.95
CA SER A 41 -15.47 3.11 -4.67
C SER A 41 -14.97 1.75 -5.14
N GLY A 42 -15.87 0.98 -5.74
CA GLY A 42 -15.61 -0.35 -6.23
C GLY A 42 -16.52 -0.72 -7.38
N GLY A 43 -16.48 -2.00 -7.77
CA GLY A 43 -17.35 -2.56 -8.79
C GLY A 43 -17.57 -4.05 -8.56
N THR A 44 -18.67 -4.57 -9.09
CA THR A 44 -18.93 -6.01 -9.10
C THR A 44 -18.51 -6.57 -10.45
N THR A 45 -17.70 -7.62 -10.43
CA THR A 45 -17.31 -8.29 -11.66
C THR A 45 -18.45 -9.21 -12.16
N PRO A 46 -18.54 -9.47 -13.48
CA PRO A 46 -19.51 -10.43 -14.02
C PRO A 46 -19.33 -11.86 -13.52
N TRP A 47 -18.17 -12.20 -12.94
CA TRP A 47 -17.87 -13.51 -12.36
C TRP A 47 -18.07 -13.57 -10.83
N GLY A 48 -18.69 -12.54 -10.24
CA GLY A 48 -19.21 -12.60 -8.87
C GLY A 48 -18.22 -12.20 -7.77
N THR A 49 -17.15 -11.49 -8.11
CA THR A 49 -16.20 -10.89 -7.13
C THR A 49 -16.45 -9.38 -6.98
N ILE A 50 -15.90 -8.80 -5.90
CA ILE A 50 -15.95 -7.36 -5.64
C ILE A 50 -14.57 -6.75 -5.83
N LEU A 51 -14.51 -5.67 -6.61
CA LEU A 51 -13.33 -4.82 -6.73
C LEU A 51 -13.46 -3.64 -5.78
N SER A 52 -12.42 -3.34 -5.02
CA SER A 52 -12.26 -2.12 -4.23
C SER A 52 -11.06 -1.33 -4.75
N GLY A 53 -11.25 -0.04 -5.02
CA GLY A 53 -10.15 0.84 -5.45
C GLY A 53 -9.52 1.56 -4.28
N GLU A 54 -8.20 1.45 -4.16
CA GLU A 54 -7.40 2.27 -3.24
C GLU A 54 -7.15 3.65 -3.83
N GLU A 55 -7.53 4.70 -3.10
CA GLU A 55 -7.36 6.10 -3.48
C GLU A 55 -6.62 6.86 -2.39
N ASN A 56 -5.95 7.96 -2.74
CA ASN A 56 -5.30 8.86 -1.77
C ASN A 56 -4.35 8.12 -0.80
N PHE A 57 -3.80 6.99 -1.25
CA PHE A 57 -2.94 6.11 -0.44
C PHE A 57 -1.67 6.85 0.02
N ASN A 58 -1.20 7.82 -0.78
CA ASN A 58 -0.08 8.68 -0.46
C ASN A 58 -0.30 9.46 0.86
N GLY A 59 -1.55 9.76 1.24
CA GLY A 59 -1.87 10.43 2.50
C GLY A 59 -1.72 9.57 3.76
N TYR A 60 -1.28 8.31 3.62
CA TYR A 60 -1.03 7.37 4.71
C TYR A 60 0.46 7.14 4.97
N PHE A 61 1.36 7.64 4.12
CA PHE A 61 2.78 7.39 4.20
C PHE A 61 3.59 8.67 4.36
N VAL A 62 4.65 8.58 5.15
CA VAL A 62 5.79 9.49 5.09
C VAL A 62 6.82 8.89 4.15
N SER A 63 7.43 9.73 3.30
CA SER A 63 8.46 9.34 2.34
C SER A 63 9.56 10.40 2.28
N PRO A 64 10.77 10.09 1.76
CA PRO A 64 11.74 11.13 1.42
C PRO A 64 11.14 12.26 0.58
N GLY A 65 10.18 11.96 -0.32
CA GLY A 65 9.49 12.97 -1.13
C GLY A 65 10.35 13.56 -2.27
N THR A 66 11.51 12.99 -2.53
CA THR A 66 12.52 13.58 -3.42
C THR A 66 12.61 12.90 -4.79
N SER A 67 12.25 11.62 -4.88
CA SER A 67 12.31 10.87 -6.13
C SER A 67 11.26 11.35 -7.14
N ALA A 68 11.48 11.06 -8.43
CA ALA A 68 10.51 11.41 -9.48
C ALA A 68 9.15 10.73 -9.25
N SER A 69 9.15 9.48 -8.76
CA SER A 69 7.95 8.74 -8.39
C SER A 69 7.25 9.36 -7.19
N ASP A 70 7.98 9.72 -6.12
CA ASP A 70 7.38 10.35 -4.94
C ASP A 70 6.64 11.64 -5.32
N LYS A 71 7.30 12.50 -6.10
CA LYS A 71 6.72 13.76 -6.57
C LYS A 71 5.48 13.53 -7.43
N ARG A 72 5.51 12.51 -8.29
CA ARG A 72 4.36 12.17 -9.15
C ARG A 72 3.16 11.69 -8.34
N TYR A 73 3.37 10.92 -7.28
CA TYR A 73 2.31 10.39 -6.42
C TYR A 73 1.94 11.32 -5.25
N GLY A 74 2.62 12.45 -5.09
CA GLY A 74 2.37 13.38 -3.98
C GLY A 74 2.77 12.82 -2.62
N LEU A 75 3.83 12.01 -2.58
CA LEU A 75 4.45 11.51 -1.35
C LEU A 75 5.41 12.59 -0.80
N THR A 76 5.35 12.85 0.50
CA THR A 76 6.14 13.93 1.13
C THR A 76 6.75 13.48 2.45
N SER A 77 7.70 14.26 2.96
CA SER A 77 8.35 14.03 4.26
C SER A 77 7.60 14.61 5.46
N SER A 78 6.48 15.29 5.20
CA SER A 78 5.60 15.83 6.24
C SER A 78 4.92 14.69 6.99
N SER A 79 4.74 14.87 8.30
CA SER A 79 3.94 13.96 9.11
C SER A 79 2.51 13.83 8.56
N THR A 80 1.98 12.63 8.62
CA THR A 80 0.60 12.36 8.18
C THR A 80 -0.38 12.82 9.26
N ALA A 81 -1.63 13.12 8.86
CA ALA A 81 -2.69 13.40 9.84
C ALA A 81 -2.98 12.19 10.76
N ARG A 82 -2.63 10.98 10.33
CA ARG A 82 -2.86 9.72 11.04
C ARG A 82 -1.77 9.39 12.05
N LYS A 83 -0.55 9.89 11.82
CA LYS A 83 0.64 9.63 12.64
C LYS A 83 0.98 8.13 12.80
N TRP A 84 0.53 7.27 11.88
CA TRP A 84 0.81 5.83 11.95
C TRP A 84 2.28 5.52 11.79
N GLU A 85 3.03 6.41 11.14
CA GLU A 85 4.49 6.36 11.05
C GLU A 85 5.19 6.31 12.42
N LEU A 86 4.51 6.73 13.51
CA LEU A 86 5.05 6.68 14.87
C LEU A 86 4.89 5.31 15.53
N ASP A 87 3.89 4.52 15.10
CA ASP A 87 3.50 3.26 15.74
C ASP A 87 3.89 2.04 14.91
N ASP A 88 3.84 2.15 13.57
CA ASP A 88 4.12 1.07 12.65
C ASP A 88 5.13 1.56 11.58
N PRO A 89 6.40 1.08 11.62
CA PRO A 89 7.49 1.63 10.83
C PRO A 89 7.27 1.49 9.32
N ARG A 90 6.34 0.63 8.88
CA ARG A 90 6.03 0.46 7.45
C ARG A 90 5.39 1.71 6.83
N PHE A 91 4.77 2.57 7.62
CA PHE A 91 4.17 3.81 7.13
C PHE A 91 5.17 4.96 6.95
N ASP A 92 6.46 4.71 7.16
CA ASP A 92 7.54 5.65 6.84
C ASP A 92 8.59 4.96 5.96
N THR A 93 8.59 5.31 4.67
CA THR A 93 9.50 4.70 3.69
C THR A 93 10.94 5.21 3.80
N ARG A 94 11.22 6.11 4.75
CA ARG A 94 12.60 6.45 5.13
C ARG A 94 13.23 5.38 6.02
N ASN A 95 12.44 4.50 6.61
CA ASN A 95 12.92 3.42 7.44
C ASN A 95 13.57 2.32 6.57
N ALA A 96 14.73 1.85 7.03
CA ALA A 96 15.48 0.81 6.35
C ALA A 96 14.64 -0.46 6.15
N GLY A 97 14.55 -0.93 4.91
CA GLY A 97 13.77 -2.09 4.52
C GLY A 97 12.28 -1.82 4.25
N TYR A 98 11.78 -0.60 4.43
CA TYR A 98 10.40 -0.21 4.08
C TYR A 98 10.33 0.81 2.95
N GLU A 99 11.42 1.02 2.23
CA GLU A 99 11.53 2.00 1.13
C GLU A 99 10.49 1.76 0.02
N ASN A 100 10.09 0.51 -0.15
CA ASN A 100 9.12 0.07 -1.16
C ASN A 100 7.68 -0.07 -0.64
N GLU A 101 7.38 0.25 0.62
CA GLU A 101 6.05 -0.04 1.18
C GLU A 101 4.94 0.74 0.44
N THR A 102 5.21 1.96 0.00
CA THR A 102 4.25 2.76 -0.80
C THR A 102 3.91 2.12 -2.15
N ASN A 103 4.82 1.37 -2.77
CA ASN A 103 4.58 0.69 -4.05
C ASN A 103 3.59 -0.48 -3.92
N ARG A 104 3.28 -0.90 -2.69
CA ARG A 104 2.36 -1.99 -2.38
C ARG A 104 0.92 -1.51 -2.19
N PHE A 105 0.65 -0.22 -2.42
CA PHE A 105 -0.69 0.39 -2.32
C PHE A 105 -0.99 1.27 -3.55
N GLY A 106 -2.26 1.68 -3.69
CA GLY A 106 -2.77 2.36 -4.87
C GLY A 106 -3.24 1.40 -5.96
N TRP A 107 -3.68 0.21 -5.57
CA TRP A 107 -4.11 -0.86 -6.48
C TRP A 107 -5.64 -1.05 -6.45
N ILE A 108 -6.14 -1.83 -7.41
CA ILE A 108 -7.46 -2.45 -7.30
C ILE A 108 -7.30 -3.76 -6.54
N VAL A 109 -8.13 -3.96 -5.52
CA VAL A 109 -8.17 -5.18 -4.70
C VAL A 109 -9.44 -5.96 -5.05
N GLU A 110 -9.28 -7.21 -5.49
CA GLU A 110 -10.39 -8.14 -5.71
C GLU A 110 -10.64 -8.99 -4.46
N VAL A 111 -11.92 -9.16 -4.11
CA VAL A 111 -12.41 -9.92 -2.95
C VAL A 111 -13.50 -10.90 -3.38
#